data_AF-A0A7L5YMB1-F1
#
_entry.id   AF-A0A7L5YMB1-F1
#
_cell.length_a   1.000
_cell.length_b   1.000
_cell.length_c   1.000
_cell.angle_alpha   90.00
_cell.angle_beta   90.00
_cell.angle_gamma   90.00
#
_symmetry.space_group_name_H-M   'P 1'
#
loop_
_entity.id
_entity.type
_entity.pdbx_description
1 polymer ?
#
loop_
_entity_poly.entity_id
_entity_poly.type
_entity_poly.pdbx_seq_one_letter_code
_entity_poly.pdbx_strand_id
1 'polypeptide(L)'
;MVGAEPLLRLLRSQLVDLLAAGTPGAPSITERDLTRALFSYRRQGLVGLGNSTLAMALVPYLNSAVQRGEYTYLILHQNLETIKQLGAEESLTILQGGLLDLSSPDEVRRGLGISRSEYYRRRNEAMAVLLDLLTQPA
;
A
#
# COMPACT_ATOMS: atom_id res chain seq x y z
N MET A 1 30.18 12.47 5.60
CA MET A 1 29.44 11.20 5.75
C MET A 1 28.44 11.13 4.62
N VAL A 2 28.67 10.27 3.63
CA VAL A 2 27.70 10.04 2.55
C VAL A 2 26.57 9.23 3.17
N GLY A 3 25.43 9.89 3.42
CA GLY A 3 24.28 9.28 4.08
C GLY A 3 23.71 8.12 3.26
N ALA A 4 22.97 7.22 3.92
CA ALA A 4 22.28 6.10 3.26
C ALA A 4 21.24 6.56 2.21
N GLU A 5 20.94 7.86 2.14
CA GLU A 5 19.90 8.47 1.34
C GLU A 5 20.09 8.39 -0.18
N PRO A 6 21.27 8.70 -0.76
CA PRO A 6 21.57 8.40 -2.16
C PRO A 6 21.48 6.90 -2.49
N LEU A 7 21.84 6.02 -1.55
CA LEU A 7 21.82 4.56 -1.74
C LEU A 7 20.36 4.03 -1.75
N LEU A 8 19.53 4.56 -0.86
CA LEU A 8 18.08 4.31 -0.83
C LEU A 8 17.37 4.86 -2.07
N ARG A 9 17.79 6.03 -2.58
CA ARG A 9 17.28 6.58 -3.85
C ARG A 9 17.62 5.70 -5.04
N LEU A 10 18.85 5.17 -5.09
CA LEU A 10 19.32 4.28 -6.15
C LEU A 10 18.60 2.92 -6.13
N LEU A 11 18.38 2.36 -4.94
CA LEU A 11 17.57 1.16 -4.76
C LEU A 11 16.11 1.40 -5.16
N ARG A 12 15.56 2.55 -4.78
CA ARG A 12 14.18 2.96 -5.12
C ARG A 12 14.00 3.14 -6.63
N SER A 13 14.95 3.75 -7.34
CA SER A 13 14.86 3.91 -8.79
C SER A 13 14.98 2.56 -9.50
N GLN A 14 15.91 1.69 -9.08
CA GLN A 14 16.04 0.35 -9.64
C GLN A 14 14.78 -0.51 -9.44
N LEU A 15 14.10 -0.32 -8.30
CA LEU A 15 12.83 -1.00 -8.03
C LEU A 15 11.68 -0.45 -8.85
N VAL A 16 11.61 0.88 -9.01
CA VAL A 16 10.66 1.55 -9.89
C VAL A 16 10.82 1.07 -11.33
N ASP A 17 12.05 0.99 -11.84
CA ASP A 17 12.33 0.53 -13.21
C ASP A 17 11.96 -0.94 -13.42
N LEU A 18 12.18 -1.79 -12.40
CA LEU A 18 11.75 -3.19 -12.41
C LEU A 18 10.22 -3.37 -12.37
N LEU A 19 9.50 -2.43 -11.75
CA LEU A 19 8.03 -2.42 -11.66
C LEU A 19 7.39 -1.81 -12.92
N ALA A 20 8.05 -0.81 -13.53
CA ALA A 20 7.61 -0.13 -14.75
C ALA A 20 7.79 -0.98 -16.01
N ALA A 21 8.60 -2.04 -15.97
CA ALA A 21 8.73 -3.05 -17.02
C ALA A 21 7.51 -4.00 -17.11
N GLY A 22 6.31 -3.44 -16.95
CA GLY A 22 5.04 -4.14 -16.81
C GLY A 22 4.77 -5.14 -17.94
N THR A 23 4.52 -6.39 -17.53
CA THR A 23 4.03 -7.45 -18.40
C THR A 23 2.62 -7.08 -18.90
N PRO A 24 2.35 -7.07 -20.22
CA PRO A 24 1.01 -6.80 -20.74
C PRO A 24 0.02 -7.86 -20.24
N GLY A 25 -1.01 -7.46 -19.49
CA GLY A 25 -2.06 -8.36 -18.99
C GLY A 25 -2.21 -8.48 -17.48
N ALA A 26 -1.55 -7.63 -16.67
CA ALA A 26 -1.78 -7.61 -15.23
C ALA A 26 -3.26 -7.30 -14.91
N PRO A 27 -3.93 -8.09 -14.06
CA PRO A 27 -5.32 -7.84 -13.68
C PRO A 27 -5.45 -6.47 -13.02
N SER A 28 -6.50 -5.72 -13.36
CA SER A 28 -6.76 -4.41 -12.74
C SER A 28 -6.92 -4.59 -11.22
N ILE A 29 -5.99 -4.06 -10.44
CA ILE A 29 -6.04 -4.11 -8.98
C ILE A 29 -7.27 -3.35 -8.50
N THR A 30 -8.09 -3.96 -7.64
CA THR A 30 -9.29 -3.33 -7.09
C THR A 30 -9.15 -3.03 -5.60
N GLU A 31 -10.04 -2.20 -5.04
CA GLU A 31 -10.12 -1.96 -3.58
C GLU A 31 -10.27 -3.25 -2.79
N ARG A 32 -11.00 -4.21 -3.36
CA ARG A 32 -11.22 -5.54 -2.76
C ARG A 32 -9.92 -6.31 -2.67
N ASP A 33 -9.05 -6.22 -3.68
CA ASP A 33 -7.76 -6.92 -3.68
C ASP A 33 -6.82 -6.33 -2.64
N LEU A 34 -6.79 -5.00 -2.53
CA LEU A 34 -6.03 -4.31 -1.48
C LEU A 34 -6.54 -4.71 -0.08
N THR A 35 -7.86 -4.62 0.15
CA THR A 35 -8.47 -5.03 1.42
C THR A 35 -8.14 -6.48 1.78
N ARG A 36 -8.27 -7.40 0.82
CA ARG A 36 -7.94 -8.83 1.02
C ARG A 36 -6.46 -9.05 1.31
N ALA A 37 -5.57 -8.36 0.62
CA ALA A 37 -4.13 -8.47 0.83
C ALA A 37 -3.74 -8.12 2.27
N LEU A 38 -4.35 -7.08 2.84
CA LEU A 38 -4.08 -6.65 4.21
C LEU A 38 -4.69 -7.60 5.24
N PHE A 39 -5.88 -8.14 4.95
CA PHE A 39 -6.45 -9.21 5.79
C PHE A 39 -5.54 -10.44 5.80
N SER A 40 -4.98 -10.84 4.65
CA SER A 40 -4.00 -11.92 4.57
C SER A 40 -2.72 -11.58 5.33
N TYR A 41 -2.22 -10.35 5.22
CA TYR A 41 -1.07 -9.86 5.99
C TYR A 41 -1.32 -9.97 7.51
N ARG A 42 -2.48 -9.55 7.99
CA ARG A 42 -2.85 -9.67 9.40
C ARG A 42 -2.87 -11.12 9.88
N ARG A 43 -3.32 -12.05 9.04
CA ARG A 43 -3.48 -13.47 9.43
C ARG A 43 -2.18 -14.27 9.32
N GLN A 44 -1.32 -13.94 8.37
CA GLN A 44 -0.19 -14.80 7.95
C GLN A 44 1.12 -14.01 7.75
N GLY A 45 1.16 -12.74 8.14
CA GLY A 45 2.30 -11.86 7.94
C GLY A 45 2.66 -11.67 6.47
N LEU A 46 3.95 -11.45 6.22
CA LEU A 46 4.50 -11.20 4.87
C LEU A 46 4.17 -12.31 3.87
N VAL A 47 4.11 -13.58 4.31
CA VAL A 47 3.72 -14.70 3.45
C VAL A 47 2.29 -14.52 2.92
N GLY A 48 1.36 -14.14 3.80
CA GLY A 48 -0.03 -13.89 3.42
C GLY A 48 -0.16 -12.74 2.43
N LEU A 49 0.59 -11.66 2.67
CA LEU A 49 0.64 -10.52 1.76
C LEU A 49 1.19 -10.94 0.39
N GLY A 50 2.31 -11.67 0.36
CA GLY A 50 2.95 -12.09 -0.88
C GLY A 50 2.19 -13.16 -1.69
N ASN A 51 1.23 -13.85 -1.06
CA ASN A 51 0.30 -14.74 -1.74
C ASN A 51 -0.96 -14.01 -2.25
N SER A 52 -1.11 -12.71 -1.99
CA SER A 52 -2.30 -11.96 -2.41
C SER A 52 -2.27 -11.59 -3.90
N THR A 53 -3.45 -11.42 -4.49
CA THR A 53 -3.62 -10.89 -5.86
C THR A 53 -2.91 -9.55 -6.03
N LEU A 54 -2.95 -8.69 -5.01
CA LEU A 54 -2.24 -7.40 -5.01
C LEU A 54 -0.74 -7.60 -5.20
N ALA A 55 -0.12 -8.48 -4.40
CA ALA A 55 1.31 -8.73 -4.48
C ALA A 55 1.71 -9.39 -5.81
N MET A 56 0.88 -10.29 -6.35
CA MET A 56 1.11 -10.90 -7.65
C MET A 56 1.00 -9.89 -8.80
N ALA A 57 0.16 -8.87 -8.67
CA ALA A 57 0.03 -7.81 -9.66
C ALA A 57 1.16 -6.77 -9.55
N LEU A 58 1.51 -6.36 -8.32
CA LEU A 58 2.56 -5.37 -8.09
C LEU A 58 3.96 -5.93 -8.32
N VAL A 59 4.22 -7.17 -7.88
CA VAL A 59 5.56 -7.76 -7.91
C VAL A 59 5.51 -9.16 -8.53
N PRO A 60 5.17 -9.28 -9.83
CA PRO A 60 4.95 -10.57 -10.48
C PRO A 60 6.24 -11.40 -10.61
N TYR A 61 7.40 -10.73 -10.70
CA TYR A 61 8.69 -11.33 -11.01
C TYR A 61 9.35 -12.09 -9.85
N LEU A 62 8.83 -11.97 -8.62
CA LEU A 62 9.37 -12.69 -7.47
C LEU A 62 8.67 -14.03 -7.28
N ASN A 63 9.44 -15.11 -7.14
CA ASN A 63 8.88 -16.45 -6.94
C ASN A 63 8.62 -16.78 -5.46
N SER A 64 9.32 -16.13 -4.53
CA SER A 64 9.15 -16.33 -3.08
C SER A 64 7.99 -15.50 -2.54
N ALA A 65 7.02 -16.16 -1.89
CA ALA A 65 5.91 -15.48 -1.22
C ALA A 65 6.40 -14.50 -0.14
N VAL A 66 7.45 -14.85 0.62
CA VAL A 66 7.99 -13.94 1.65
C VAL A 66 8.55 -12.67 1.00
N GLN A 67 9.43 -12.82 0.01
CA GLN A 67 10.05 -11.67 -0.68
C GLN A 67 9.00 -10.82 -1.38
N ARG A 68 8.01 -11.44 -2.04
CA ARG A 68 6.91 -10.71 -2.66
C ARG A 68 6.12 -9.90 -1.63
N GLY A 69 5.89 -10.47 -0.46
CA GLY A 69 5.26 -9.79 0.68
C GLY A 69 6.06 -8.58 1.15
N GLU A 70 7.37 -8.74 1.34
CA GLU A 70 8.28 -7.66 1.75
C GLU A 70 8.25 -6.50 0.75
N TYR A 71 8.40 -6.79 -0.53
CA TYR A 71 8.36 -5.76 -1.58
C TYR A 71 7.00 -5.07 -1.67
N THR A 72 5.91 -5.84 -1.57
CA THR A 72 4.55 -5.28 -1.56
C THR A 72 4.36 -4.34 -0.35
N TYR A 73 4.84 -4.73 0.83
CA TYR A 73 4.80 -3.91 2.03
C TYR A 73 5.58 -2.60 1.85
N LEU A 74 6.78 -2.67 1.28
CA LEU A 74 7.60 -1.48 0.99
C LEU A 74 6.90 -0.53 0.00
N ILE A 75 6.29 -1.06 -1.06
CA ILE A 75 5.52 -0.27 -2.03
C ILE A 75 4.34 0.43 -1.34
N LEU A 76 3.58 -0.27 -0.50
CA LEU A 76 2.48 0.32 0.26
C LEU A 76 2.96 1.43 1.18
N HIS A 77 4.02 1.19 1.95
CA HIS A 77 4.59 2.18 2.86
C HIS A 77 5.10 3.42 2.11
N GLN A 78 5.75 3.23 0.96
CA GLN A 78 6.24 4.33 0.14
C GLN A 78 5.10 5.22 -0.37
N ASN A 79 3.98 4.62 -0.79
CA ASN A 79 2.81 5.38 -1.24
C ASN A 79 2.11 6.11 -0.09
N LEU A 80 2.10 5.55 1.12
CA LEU A 80 1.62 6.27 2.31
C LEU A 80 2.49 7.48 2.64
N GLU A 81 3.82 7.37 2.50
CA GLU A 81 4.70 8.54 2.64
C GLU A 81 4.46 9.59 1.54
N THR A 82 4.15 9.19 0.31
CA THR A 82 3.72 10.14 -0.73
C THR A 82 2.45 10.88 -0.33
N ILE A 83 1.42 10.17 0.18
CA ILE A 83 0.17 10.78 0.65
C ILE A 83 0.44 11.78 1.80
N LYS A 84 1.36 11.44 2.70
CA LYS A 84 1.81 12.35 3.77
C LYS A 84 2.44 13.62 3.21
N GLN A 85 3.30 13.51 2.20
CA GLN A 85 3.94 14.67 1.56
C GLN A 85 2.94 15.58 0.84
N LEU A 86 1.81 15.04 0.38
CA LEU A 86 0.72 15.82 -0.23
C LEU A 86 -0.15 16.58 0.79
N GLY A 87 0.15 16.46 2.10
CA GLY A 87 -0.60 17.16 3.16
C GLY A 87 -1.97 16.56 3.46
N ALA A 88 -2.25 15.33 3.02
CA ALA A 88 -3.53 14.65 3.23
C ALA A 88 -3.55 13.87 4.57
N GLU A 89 -3.36 14.56 5.69
CA GLU A 89 -3.16 13.93 7.02
C GLU A 89 -4.33 13.04 7.46
N GLU A 90 -5.58 13.42 7.17
CA GLU A 90 -6.74 12.62 7.53
C GLU A 90 -6.81 11.33 6.69
N SER A 91 -6.56 11.41 5.39
CA SER A 91 -6.48 10.24 4.51
C SER A 91 -5.34 9.33 4.94
N LEU A 92 -4.19 9.90 5.30
CA LEU A 92 -3.07 9.16 5.85
C LEU A 92 -3.48 8.46 7.16
N THR A 93 -4.16 9.14 8.07
CA THR A 93 -4.62 8.55 9.34
C THR A 93 -5.59 7.40 9.10
N ILE A 94 -6.52 7.55 8.15
CA ILE A 94 -7.46 6.49 7.79
C ILE A 94 -6.74 5.28 7.20
N LEU A 95 -5.80 5.52 6.29
CA LEU A 95 -5.04 4.48 5.63
C LEU A 95 -4.06 3.82 6.60
N GLN A 96 -3.23 4.55 7.34
CA GLN A 96 -2.30 3.96 8.32
C GLN A 96 -3.04 3.14 9.38
N GLY A 97 -4.11 3.69 9.95
CA GLY A 97 -4.92 2.99 10.95
C GLY A 97 -5.49 1.67 10.43
N GLY A 98 -5.98 1.64 9.19
CA GLY A 98 -6.54 0.43 8.58
C GLY A 98 -5.52 -0.54 7.97
N LEU A 99 -4.41 -0.02 7.45
CA LEU A 99 -3.45 -0.76 6.61
C LEU A 99 -2.22 -1.24 7.39
N LEU A 100 -1.71 -0.43 8.32
CA LEU A 100 -0.46 -0.68 9.05
C LEU A 100 -0.73 -1.04 10.51
N ASP A 101 -1.53 -0.22 11.19
CA ASP A 101 -1.76 -0.37 12.64
C ASP A 101 -2.83 -1.42 12.95
N LEU A 102 -3.54 -1.90 11.93
CA LEU A 102 -4.61 -2.91 12.03
C LEU A 102 -5.71 -2.51 13.03
N SER A 103 -5.89 -1.21 13.23
CA SER A 103 -6.92 -0.63 14.09
C SER A 103 -8.30 -0.91 13.51
N SER A 104 -9.28 -1.08 14.39
CA SER A 104 -10.67 -1.20 13.95
C SER A 104 -11.16 0.12 13.32
N PRO A 105 -12.08 0.06 12.34
CA PRO A 105 -12.69 1.25 11.77
C PRO A 105 -13.27 2.22 12.82
N ASP A 106 -13.82 1.68 13.92
CA ASP A 106 -14.37 2.48 15.00
C ASP A 106 -13.31 3.15 15.90
N GLU A 107 -12.11 2.60 16.03
CA GLU A 107 -11.00 3.26 16.72
C GLU A 107 -10.51 4.44 15.91
N VAL A 108 -10.23 4.24 14.62
CA VAL A 108 -9.78 5.31 13.71
C VAL A 108 -10.82 6.41 13.61
N ARG A 109 -12.10 6.05 13.42
CA ARG A 109 -13.21 7.00 13.38
C ARG A 109 -13.31 7.84 14.65
N ARG A 110 -13.19 7.21 15.83
CA ARG A 110 -13.23 7.92 17.12
C ARG A 110 -12.03 8.85 17.28
N GLY A 111 -10.84 8.43 16.86
CA GLY A 111 -9.64 9.27 16.85
C GLY A 111 -9.78 10.53 15.99
N LEU A 112 -10.49 10.42 14.87
CA LEU A 112 -10.79 11.54 13.97
C LEU A 112 -11.98 12.40 14.40
N GLY A 113 -12.78 11.96 15.39
CA GLY A 113 -13.96 12.70 15.85
C GLY A 113 -15.09 12.84 14.82
N ILE A 114 -15.15 11.97 13.82
CA ILE A 114 -16.12 12.05 12.71
C ILE A 114 -17.27 11.04 12.83
N SER A 115 -18.36 11.31 12.11
CA SER A 115 -19.49 10.41 12.01
C SER A 115 -19.13 9.13 11.23
N ARG A 116 -19.91 8.07 11.41
CA ARG A 116 -19.68 6.79 10.71
C ARG A 116 -19.81 6.94 9.20
N SER A 117 -20.83 7.66 8.71
CA SER A 117 -21.03 7.89 7.27
C SER A 117 -19.85 8.66 6.66
N GLU A 118 -19.39 9.71 7.34
CA GLU A 118 -18.26 10.52 6.89
C GLU A 118 -16.96 9.71 6.87
N TYR A 119 -16.73 8.87 7.88
CA TYR A 119 -15.57 7.97 7.90
C TYR A 119 -15.53 7.05 6.68
N TYR A 120 -16.64 6.37 6.34
CA TYR A 120 -16.65 5.48 5.18
C TYR A 120 -16.51 6.23 3.85
N ARG A 121 -17.06 7.45 3.75
CA ARG A 121 -16.86 8.32 2.59
C ARG A 121 -15.37 8.65 2.41
N ARG A 122 -14.72 9.19 3.45
CA ARG A 122 -13.29 9.54 3.42
C ARG A 122 -12.38 8.32 3.24
N ARG A 123 -12.75 7.18 3.82
CA ARG A 123 -12.04 5.91 3.61
C ARG A 123 -12.07 5.50 2.15
N ASN A 124 -13.22 5.57 1.49
CA ASN A 124 -13.33 5.20 0.08
C ASN A 124 -12.52 6.15 -0.80
N GLU A 125 -12.54 7.46 -0.50
CA GLU A 125 -11.71 8.46 -1.19
C GLU A 125 -10.21 8.18 -1.00
N ALA A 126 -9.77 7.93 0.24
CA ALA A 126 -8.38 7.62 0.54
C ALA A 126 -7.91 6.31 -0.12
N MET A 127 -8.77 5.29 -0.16
CA MET A 127 -8.48 4.02 -0.84
C MET A 127 -8.39 4.20 -2.36
N ALA A 128 -9.24 5.05 -2.95
CA ALA A 128 -9.16 5.38 -4.37
C ALA A 128 -7.84 6.09 -4.70
N VAL A 129 -7.43 7.08 -3.90
CA VAL A 129 -6.13 7.76 -4.06
C VAL A 129 -4.97 6.77 -3.95
N LEU A 130 -5.00 5.87 -2.98
CA LEU A 130 -3.96 4.86 -2.84
C LEU A 130 -3.92 3.90 -4.05
N LEU A 131 -5.07 3.48 -4.57
CA LEU A 131 -5.13 2.64 -5.78
C LEU A 131 -4.60 3.36 -7.01
N ASP A 132 -4.93 4.64 -7.18
CA ASP A 132 -4.39 5.44 -8.28
C ASP A 132 -2.86 5.54 -8.17
N LEU A 133 -2.32 5.79 -6.98
CA LEU A 133 -0.87 5.81 -6.75
C LEU A 133 -0.20 4.45 -7.01
N LEU A 134 -0.87 3.34 -6.67
CA LEU A 134 -0.36 2.00 -6.90
C LEU A 134 -0.42 1.56 -8.38
N THR A 135 -1.25 2.21 -9.20
CA THR A 135 -1.46 1.86 -10.61
C THR A 135 -0.84 2.86 -11.58
N GLN A 136 -0.39 4.02 -11.10
CA GLN A 136 0.40 4.94 -11.89
C GLN A 136 1.75 4.30 -12.27
N PRO A 137 2.14 4.32 -13.55
CA PRO A 137 3.52 4.02 -13.93
C PRO A 137 4.40 5.06 -13.25
N ALA A 138 5.33 4.58 -12.42
CA ALA A 138 6.27 5.42 -11.69
C ALA A 138 7.33 6.04 -12.62
#